data_AF-A0A2M6ZNC2-F1
#
_entry.id   AF-A0A2M6ZNC2-F1
#
_cell.length_a   1.000
_cell.length_b   1.000
_cell.length_c   1.000
_cell.angle_alpha   90.00
_cell.angle_beta   90.00
_cell.angle_gamma   90.00
#
_symmetry.space_group_name_H-M   'P 1'
#
loop_
_entity.id
_entity.type
_entity.pdbx_description
1 polymer ?
#
loop_
_entity_poly.entity_id
_entity_poly.type
_entity_poly.pdbx_seq_one_letter_code
_entity_poly.pdbx_strand_id
1 'polypeptide(L)'
;DKGEREDWFSSAFIVRLTVISVVSLAWLIYWELKTKDPVVDLRLCKERNYASGITLMFFVGFVLYGSIMLLPLFLQTLMAYDATTSGWALAYGGVSMLITLPLVGRLTSVIDNRILIGVGLVINALSVYLMTLYNLQIDFATAWWPRFIQGIGVAFVFVPLTTLTMSRISQEKMGNATGIFNLMRNLGGSFGIAVASTLLSRRAQFHQGHVVEHLTPFSLPFNDWLHRAGQIFPGLGPDGSFWSAPQAMAALYGEVQRQAQMLAYCDVYWFFTLVFLAILPLVLLMRRAARPTGPVGLSH
;
A
#
# COMPACT_ATOMS: atom_id res chain seq x y z
N ASP A 1 -4.73 12.72 3.83
CA ASP A 1 -4.47 14.15 4.12
C ASP A 1 -5.60 14.91 4.78
N LYS A 2 -6.69 15.31 4.12
CA LYS A 2 -7.73 16.11 4.81
C LYS A 2 -8.59 15.30 5.81
N GLY A 3 -8.77 14.01 5.58
CA GLY A 3 -9.55 13.10 6.45
C GLY A 3 -9.08 13.10 7.91
N GLU A 4 -7.77 12.99 8.09
CA GLU A 4 -7.11 12.93 9.39
C GLU A 4 -7.02 14.30 10.07
N ARG A 5 -6.81 15.38 9.30
CA ARG A 5 -6.77 16.76 9.83
C ARG A 5 -8.12 17.31 10.30
N GLU A 6 -9.23 16.70 9.86
CA GLU A 6 -10.60 17.20 10.07
C GLU A 6 -11.50 16.14 10.74
N ASP A 7 -10.94 15.17 11.48
CA ASP A 7 -11.71 14.16 12.22
C ASP A 7 -12.77 13.39 11.40
N TRP A 8 -12.48 13.05 10.14
CA TRP A 8 -13.30 12.14 9.33
C TRP A 8 -14.79 12.51 9.28
N PHE A 9 -15.64 11.77 10.01
CA PHE A 9 -17.09 11.97 10.05
C PHE A 9 -17.56 13.04 11.06
N SER A 10 -16.65 13.59 11.88
CA SER A 10 -16.96 14.75 12.72
C SER A 10 -16.85 16.08 11.96
N SER A 11 -16.08 16.14 10.87
CA SER A 11 -16.12 17.32 9.99
C SER A 11 -17.27 17.21 9.00
N ALA A 12 -18.21 18.14 9.14
CA ALA A 12 -19.32 18.32 8.21
C ALA A 12 -18.84 18.50 6.75
N PHE A 13 -17.59 18.90 6.50
CA PHE A 13 -17.04 19.00 5.15
C PHE A 13 -16.79 17.62 4.52
N ILE A 14 -16.14 16.71 5.23
CA ILE A 14 -15.86 15.36 4.74
C ILE A 14 -17.16 14.56 4.62
N VAL A 15 -18.06 14.66 5.60
CA VAL A 15 -19.39 14.03 5.51
C VAL A 15 -20.15 14.51 4.27
N ARG A 16 -20.14 15.82 3.98
CA ARG A 16 -20.78 16.37 2.78
C ARG A 16 -20.15 15.83 1.49
N LEU A 17 -18.82 15.77 1.41
CA LEU A 17 -18.14 15.21 0.23
C LEU A 17 -18.39 13.70 0.08
N THR A 18 -18.42 12.94 1.18
CA THR A 18 -18.75 11.51 1.16
C THR A 18 -20.19 11.30 0.71
N VAL A 19 -21.15 12.07 1.23
CA VAL A 19 -22.55 11.99 0.81
C VAL A 19 -22.70 12.38 -0.66
N ILE A 20 -22.08 13.48 -1.12
CA ILE A 20 -22.10 13.89 -2.53
C ILE A 20 -21.46 12.81 -3.41
N SER A 21 -20.34 12.23 -3.01
CA SER A 21 -19.65 11.18 -3.76
C SER A 21 -20.50 9.90 -3.85
N VAL A 22 -21.10 9.47 -2.73
CA VAL A 22 -21.98 8.29 -2.68
C VAL A 22 -23.24 8.51 -3.50
N VAL A 23 -23.88 9.68 -3.37
CA VAL A 23 -25.09 10.02 -4.15
C VAL A 23 -24.76 10.13 -5.64
N SER A 24 -23.66 10.79 -6.00
CA SER A 24 -23.23 10.91 -7.40
C SER A 24 -22.86 9.55 -8.01
N LEU A 25 -22.20 8.68 -7.23
CA LEU A 25 -21.86 7.33 -7.66
C LEU A 25 -23.12 6.46 -7.81
N ALA A 26 -24.05 6.52 -6.85
CA ALA A 26 -25.31 5.80 -6.91
C ALA A 26 -26.17 6.28 -8.11
N TRP A 27 -26.19 7.58 -8.36
CA TRP A 27 -26.87 8.18 -9.51
C TRP A 27 -26.23 7.75 -10.83
N LEU A 28 -24.90 7.78 -10.92
CA LEU A 28 -24.13 7.33 -12.08
C LEU A 28 -24.40 5.85 -12.38
N ILE A 29 -24.31 4.98 -11.37
CA ILE A 29 -24.63 3.55 -11.49
C ILE A 29 -26.07 3.36 -11.97
N TYR A 30 -27.04 4.03 -11.37
CA TYR A 30 -28.45 3.92 -11.77
C TYR A 30 -28.69 4.39 -13.22
N TRP A 31 -28.08 5.52 -13.60
CA TRP A 31 -28.23 6.11 -14.93
C TRP A 31 -27.58 5.25 -16.01
N GLU A 32 -26.39 4.70 -15.75
CA GLU A 32 -25.68 3.85 -16.71
C GLU A 32 -26.31 2.47 -16.86
N LEU A 33 -26.91 1.91 -15.81
CA LEU A 33 -27.65 0.66 -15.93
C LEU A 33 -28.91 0.79 -16.82
N LYS A 34 -29.53 1.98 -16.87
CA LYS A 34 -30.72 2.26 -17.68
C LYS A 34 -30.43 2.75 -19.10
N THR A 35 -29.22 3.22 -19.38
CA THR A 35 -28.86 3.77 -20.69
C THR A 35 -28.53 2.65 -21.69
N LYS A 36 -28.95 2.80 -22.96
CA LYS A 36 -28.72 1.78 -24.01
C LYS A 36 -27.24 1.68 -24.42
N ASP A 37 -26.57 2.84 -24.55
CA ASP A 37 -25.12 2.97 -24.76
C ASP A 37 -24.49 3.71 -23.56
N PRO A 38 -24.24 3.01 -22.44
CA PRO A 38 -23.65 3.65 -21.27
C PRO A 38 -22.15 3.92 -21.46
N VAL A 39 -21.67 5.00 -20.85
CA VAL A 39 -20.24 5.35 -20.82
C VAL A 39 -19.44 4.32 -20.01
N VAL A 40 -20.03 3.74 -18.96
CA VAL A 40 -19.54 2.58 -18.21
C VAL A 40 -20.51 1.39 -18.32
N ASP A 41 -20.10 0.35 -19.04
CA ASP A 41 -20.93 -0.84 -19.24
C ASP A 41 -20.72 -1.82 -18.09
N LEU A 42 -21.44 -1.58 -16.98
CA LEU A 42 -21.41 -2.45 -15.79
C LEU A 42 -21.88 -3.89 -16.09
N ARG A 43 -22.48 -4.15 -17.27
CA ARG A 43 -22.84 -5.51 -17.68
C ARG A 43 -21.60 -6.37 -17.94
N LEU A 44 -20.43 -5.75 -18.13
CA LEU A 44 -19.14 -6.44 -18.19
C LEU A 44 -18.83 -7.21 -16.89
N CYS A 45 -19.30 -6.72 -15.74
CA CYS A 45 -19.17 -7.41 -14.44
C CYS A 45 -19.97 -8.72 -14.34
N LYS A 46 -20.84 -9.04 -15.32
CA LYS A 46 -21.45 -10.38 -15.41
C LYS A 46 -20.43 -11.44 -15.82
N GLU A 47 -19.35 -11.05 -16.49
CA GLU A 47 -18.26 -11.95 -16.84
C GLU A 47 -17.35 -12.15 -15.61
N ARG A 48 -17.11 -13.42 -15.27
CA ARG A 48 -16.48 -13.81 -14.00
C ARG A 48 -15.01 -13.41 -13.91
N ASN A 49 -14.24 -13.52 -15.01
CA ASN A 49 -12.85 -13.06 -15.05
C ASN A 49 -12.78 -11.55 -14.94
N TYR A 50 -13.71 -10.85 -15.59
CA TYR A 50 -13.78 -9.40 -15.52
C TYR A 50 -14.06 -8.92 -14.10
N ALA A 51 -15.13 -9.41 -13.46
CA ALA A 51 -15.49 -9.04 -12.09
C ALA A 51 -14.41 -9.39 -11.05
N SER A 52 -13.84 -10.60 -11.14
CA SER A 52 -12.75 -11.02 -10.25
C SER A 52 -11.49 -10.18 -10.51
N GLY A 53 -11.22 -9.88 -11.78
CA GLY A 53 -10.06 -9.10 -12.22
C GLY A 53 -10.07 -7.68 -11.70
N ILE A 54 -11.19 -6.96 -11.86
CA ILE A 54 -11.33 -5.59 -11.33
C ILE A 54 -11.32 -5.56 -9.80
N THR A 55 -11.83 -6.60 -9.13
CA THR A 55 -11.81 -6.72 -7.66
C THR A 55 -10.38 -6.94 -7.15
N LEU A 56 -9.65 -7.88 -7.76
CA LEU A 56 -8.22 -8.06 -7.48
C LEU A 56 -7.45 -6.77 -7.73
N MET A 57 -7.75 -6.08 -8.82
CA MET A 57 -7.06 -4.85 -9.19
C MET A 57 -7.30 -3.71 -8.19
N PHE A 58 -8.50 -3.63 -7.62
CA PHE A 58 -8.79 -2.73 -6.52
C PHE A 58 -7.88 -2.99 -5.32
N PHE A 59 -7.80 -4.24 -4.85
CA PHE A 59 -6.96 -4.55 -3.68
C PHE A 59 -5.46 -4.47 -3.96
N VAL A 60 -5.03 -4.80 -5.18
CA VAL A 60 -3.65 -4.58 -5.62
C VAL A 60 -3.32 -3.09 -5.60
N GLY A 61 -4.21 -2.24 -6.13
CA GLY A 61 -4.08 -0.79 -6.01
C GLY A 61 -4.05 -0.33 -4.55
N PHE A 62 -4.99 -0.83 -3.74
CA PHE A 62 -5.08 -0.52 -2.31
C PHE A 62 -3.76 -0.72 -1.58
N VAL A 63 -3.16 -1.90 -1.70
CA VAL A 63 -1.88 -2.16 -1.03
C VAL A 63 -0.74 -1.40 -1.71
N LEU A 64 -0.68 -1.39 -3.05
CA LEU A 64 0.43 -0.79 -3.79
C LEU A 64 0.57 0.71 -3.51
N TYR A 65 -0.50 1.49 -3.66
CA TYR A 65 -0.43 2.94 -3.44
C TYR A 65 -0.32 3.27 -1.95
N GLY A 66 -1.00 2.49 -1.08
CA GLY A 66 -0.89 2.64 0.36
C GLY A 66 0.55 2.42 0.83
N SER A 67 1.21 1.35 0.40
CA SER A 67 2.60 1.05 0.79
C SER A 67 3.61 2.01 0.14
N ILE A 68 3.36 2.48 -1.09
CA ILE A 68 4.22 3.46 -1.79
C ILE A 68 4.37 4.75 -1.01
N MET A 69 3.29 5.26 -0.42
CA MET A 69 3.31 6.52 0.31
C MET A 69 4.14 6.40 1.60
N LEU A 70 4.08 5.25 2.27
CA LEU A 70 4.64 5.08 3.61
C LEU A 70 6.17 5.07 3.61
N LEU A 71 6.81 4.43 2.64
CA LEU A 71 8.27 4.32 2.59
C LEU A 71 9.00 5.68 2.56
N PRO A 72 8.70 6.61 1.63
CA PRO A 72 9.37 7.91 1.61
C PRO A 72 9.02 8.73 2.85
N LEU A 73 7.80 8.59 3.39
CA LEU A 73 7.41 9.28 4.63
C LEU A 73 8.25 8.76 5.81
N PHE A 74 8.41 7.44 5.95
CA PHE A 74 9.26 6.80 6.95
C PHE A 74 10.72 7.28 6.84
N LEU A 75 11.29 7.25 5.64
CA LEU A 75 12.69 7.65 5.42
C LEU A 75 12.94 9.13 5.69
N GLN A 76 12.03 10.01 5.27
CA GLN A 76 12.21 11.45 5.45
C GLN A 76 11.93 11.89 6.89
N THR A 77 10.89 11.35 7.53
CA THR A 77 10.44 11.82 8.85
C THR A 77 11.17 11.13 10.01
N LEU A 78 11.45 9.82 9.91
CA LEU A 78 12.03 9.05 11.02
C LEU A 78 13.53 8.78 10.85
N MET A 79 14.00 8.62 9.61
CA MET A 79 15.41 8.36 9.28
C MET A 79 16.17 9.63 8.87
N ALA A 80 15.48 10.78 8.76
CA ALA A 80 16.05 12.06 8.35
C ALA A 80 16.76 12.04 6.98
N TYR A 81 16.33 11.17 6.07
CA TYR A 81 16.84 11.15 4.70
C TYR A 81 16.25 12.31 3.90
N ASP A 82 17.03 12.83 2.96
CA ASP A 82 16.52 13.84 2.05
C ASP A 82 15.52 13.24 1.04
N ALA A 83 14.79 14.12 0.35
CA ALA A 83 13.80 13.70 -0.64
C ALA A 83 14.44 12.92 -1.80
N THR A 84 15.68 13.22 -2.18
CA THR A 84 16.39 12.56 -3.29
C THR A 84 16.70 11.11 -2.94
N THR A 85 17.32 10.85 -1.79
CA THR A 85 17.68 9.49 -1.34
C THR A 85 16.43 8.65 -1.11
N SER A 86 15.38 9.23 -0.51
CA SER A 86 14.09 8.56 -0.35
C SER A 86 13.43 8.23 -1.69
N GLY A 87 13.57 9.11 -2.68
CA GLY A 87 13.12 8.87 -4.05
C GLY A 87 13.86 7.71 -4.72
N TRP A 88 15.17 7.57 -4.49
CA TRP A 88 15.94 6.44 -5.00
C TRP A 88 15.44 5.10 -4.45
N ALA A 89 15.07 5.01 -3.17
CA ALA A 89 14.49 3.80 -2.60
C ALA A 89 13.23 3.34 -3.35
N LEU A 90 12.40 4.30 -3.79
CA LEU A 90 11.23 4.02 -4.63
C LEU A 90 11.62 3.63 -6.06
N ALA A 91 12.62 4.31 -6.63
CA ALA A 91 13.09 4.10 -8.00
C ALA A 91 13.57 2.67 -8.22
N TYR A 92 14.27 2.06 -7.26
CA TYR A 92 14.71 0.66 -7.36
C TYR A 92 13.54 -0.32 -7.56
N GLY A 93 12.38 -0.06 -6.95
CA GLY A 93 11.15 -0.83 -7.22
C GLY A 93 10.60 -0.63 -8.63
N GLY A 94 10.73 0.57 -9.19
CA GLY A 94 10.37 0.82 -10.59
C GLY A 94 11.32 0.11 -11.58
N VAL A 95 12.62 0.12 -11.29
CA VAL A 95 13.64 -0.57 -12.08
C VAL A 95 13.39 -2.08 -12.11
N SER A 96 13.13 -2.70 -10.96
CA SER A 96 12.84 -4.14 -10.91
C SER A 96 11.58 -4.51 -11.69
N MET A 97 10.53 -3.68 -11.60
CA MET A 97 9.32 -3.85 -12.41
C MET A 97 9.63 -3.77 -13.90
N LEU A 98 10.38 -2.75 -14.35
CA LEU A 98 10.76 -2.56 -15.75
C LEU A 98 11.50 -3.77 -16.31
N ILE A 99 12.48 -4.30 -15.56
CA ILE A 99 13.27 -5.48 -15.97
C ILE A 99 12.38 -6.74 -16.02
N THR A 100 11.40 -6.85 -15.12
CA THR A 100 10.55 -8.05 -14.98
C THR A 100 9.40 -8.09 -16.00
N LEU A 101 8.92 -6.95 -16.49
CA LEU A 101 7.77 -6.88 -17.42
C LEU A 101 7.95 -7.71 -18.71
N PRO A 102 9.08 -7.65 -19.45
CA PRO A 102 9.29 -8.48 -20.64
C PRO A 102 9.32 -9.98 -20.32
N LEU A 103 9.89 -10.35 -19.18
CA LEU A 103 9.95 -11.75 -18.71
C LEU A 103 8.53 -12.26 -18.49
N VAL A 104 7.72 -11.55 -17.71
CA VAL A 104 6.34 -11.95 -17.42
C VAL A 104 5.50 -11.97 -18.71
N GLY A 105 5.69 -11.00 -19.61
CA GLY A 105 4.99 -10.96 -20.90
C GLY A 105 5.26 -12.19 -21.77
N ARG A 106 6.46 -12.79 -21.69
CA ARG A 106 6.73 -14.08 -22.34
C ARG A 106 6.08 -15.23 -21.57
N LEU A 107 6.14 -15.21 -20.24
CA LEU A 107 5.58 -16.27 -19.40
C LEU A 107 4.05 -16.41 -19.53
N THR A 108 3.31 -15.32 -19.76
CA THR A 108 1.85 -15.38 -19.96
C THR A 108 1.42 -16.19 -21.19
N SER A 109 2.33 -16.41 -22.16
CA SER A 109 2.04 -17.25 -23.33
C SER A 109 2.18 -18.75 -23.06
N VAL A 110 2.95 -19.13 -22.03
CA VAL A 110 3.33 -20.53 -21.75
C VAL A 110 2.77 -21.07 -20.44
N ILE A 111 2.63 -20.22 -19.41
CA ILE A 111 2.13 -20.57 -18.08
C ILE A 111 0.69 -20.06 -17.92
N ASP A 112 -0.13 -20.75 -17.13
CA ASP A 112 -1.47 -20.26 -16.78
C ASP A 112 -1.36 -18.92 -16.02
N ASN A 113 -2.01 -17.88 -16.55
CA ASN A 113 -2.05 -16.55 -15.96
C ASN A 113 -2.45 -16.56 -14.47
N ARG A 114 -3.30 -17.50 -14.02
CA ARG A 114 -3.67 -17.60 -12.60
C ARG A 114 -2.50 -17.96 -11.70
N ILE A 115 -1.61 -18.83 -12.17
CA ILE A 115 -0.40 -19.21 -11.42
C ILE A 115 0.52 -18.00 -11.30
N LEU A 116 0.71 -17.26 -12.41
CA LEU A 116 1.54 -16.05 -12.42
C LEU A 116 0.99 -14.98 -11.46
N ILE A 117 -0.33 -14.74 -11.47
CA ILE A 117 -0.98 -13.82 -10.53
C ILE A 117 -0.77 -14.29 -9.09
N GLY A 118 -0.99 -15.58 -8.80
CA GLY A 118 -0.79 -16.14 -7.47
C GLY A 118 0.63 -15.98 -6.96
N VAL A 119 1.63 -16.28 -7.80
CA VAL A 119 3.05 -16.06 -7.50
C VAL A 119 3.32 -14.58 -7.24
N GLY A 120 2.80 -13.69 -8.10
CA GLY A 120 2.95 -12.25 -7.92
C GLY A 120 2.36 -11.74 -6.61
N LEU A 121 1.20 -12.25 -6.20
CA LEU A 121 0.57 -11.91 -4.90
C LEU A 121 1.40 -12.39 -3.72
N VAL A 122 1.97 -13.61 -3.78
CA VAL A 122 2.88 -14.12 -2.74
C VAL A 122 4.15 -13.29 -2.64
N ILE A 123 4.77 -12.95 -3.78
CA ILE A 123 5.96 -12.09 -3.82
C ILE A 123 5.66 -10.71 -3.22
N ASN A 124 4.50 -10.13 -3.55
CA ASN A 124 4.07 -8.87 -2.96
C ASN A 124 3.81 -8.99 -1.45
N ALA A 125 3.14 -10.05 -0.98
CA ALA A 125 2.90 -10.29 0.43
C ALA A 125 4.22 -10.42 1.20
N LEU A 126 5.18 -11.17 0.66
CA LEU A 126 6.53 -11.32 1.23
C LEU A 126 7.28 -9.99 1.24
N SER A 127 7.25 -9.25 0.14
CA SER A 127 7.90 -7.94 0.04
C SER A 127 7.38 -6.97 1.11
N VAL A 128 6.07 -6.83 1.25
CA VAL A 128 5.48 -5.95 2.25
C VAL A 128 5.71 -6.48 3.67
N TYR A 129 5.73 -7.81 3.84
CA TYR A 129 6.11 -8.43 5.12
C TYR A 129 7.54 -8.06 5.54
N LEU A 130 8.50 -8.06 4.62
CA LEU A 130 9.86 -7.63 4.95
C LEU A 130 9.92 -6.18 5.46
N MET A 131 8.98 -5.33 5.04
CA MET A 131 8.87 -3.95 5.55
C MET A 131 8.33 -3.87 6.99
N THR A 132 7.69 -4.92 7.51
CA THR A 132 7.28 -4.99 8.92
C THR A 132 8.46 -5.18 9.87
N LEU A 133 9.62 -5.52 9.34
CA LEU A 133 10.86 -5.75 10.09
C LEU A 133 11.71 -4.48 10.20
N TYR A 134 11.19 -3.34 9.72
CA TYR A 134 11.90 -2.07 9.80
C TYR A 134 12.04 -1.59 11.24
N ASN A 135 13.15 -0.91 11.49
CA ASN A 135 13.45 -0.25 12.74
C ASN A 135 14.22 1.05 12.45
N LEU A 136 14.50 1.84 13.48
CA LEU A 136 15.16 3.14 13.35
C LEU A 136 16.68 3.06 13.08
N GLN A 137 17.22 1.86 12.86
CA GLN A 137 18.64 1.57 12.64
C GLN A 137 18.91 0.94 11.27
N ILE A 138 17.89 0.77 10.44
CA ILE A 138 18.07 0.16 9.12
C ILE A 138 18.98 1.01 8.23
N ASP A 139 19.74 0.35 7.38
CA ASP A 139 20.51 1.00 6.33
C ASP A 139 19.65 1.26 5.09
N PHE A 140 20.18 2.04 4.15
CA PHE A 140 19.48 2.34 2.90
C PHE A 140 19.16 1.08 2.10
N ALA A 141 20.03 0.06 2.14
CA ALA A 141 19.80 -1.19 1.42
C ALA A 141 18.58 -1.96 1.92
N THR A 142 18.43 -2.06 3.25
CA THR A 142 17.26 -2.67 3.88
C THR A 142 15.98 -1.91 3.54
N ALA A 143 16.04 -0.59 3.28
CA ALA A 143 14.88 0.20 2.89
C ALA A 143 14.43 -0.03 1.43
N TRP A 144 15.36 -0.17 0.47
CA TRP A 144 15.00 -0.31 -0.94
C TRP A 144 14.82 -1.77 -1.39
N TRP A 145 15.47 -2.73 -0.73
CA TRP A 145 15.43 -4.13 -1.14
C TRP A 145 14.02 -4.76 -1.11
N PRO A 146 13.20 -4.59 -0.06
CA PRO A 146 11.82 -5.05 -0.08
C PRO A 146 11.02 -4.41 -1.21
N ARG A 147 11.29 -3.13 -1.51
CA ARG A 147 10.62 -2.39 -2.58
C ARG A 147 11.01 -2.90 -3.97
N PHE A 148 12.26 -3.32 -4.14
CA PHE A 148 12.72 -4.01 -5.35
C PHE A 148 11.98 -5.33 -5.55
N ILE A 149 11.85 -6.16 -4.51
CA ILE A 149 11.05 -7.41 -4.57
C ILE A 149 9.59 -7.11 -4.91
N GLN A 150 9.01 -6.03 -4.36
CA GLN A 150 7.64 -5.63 -4.66
C GLN A 150 7.43 -5.37 -6.14
N GLY A 151 8.35 -4.66 -6.80
CA GLY A 151 8.25 -4.34 -8.22
C GLY A 151 8.22 -5.58 -9.12
N ILE A 152 8.97 -6.63 -8.74
CA ILE A 152 8.90 -7.95 -9.39
C ILE A 152 7.49 -8.53 -9.21
N GLY A 153 6.98 -8.57 -7.99
CA GLY A 153 5.64 -9.07 -7.68
C GLY A 153 4.56 -8.31 -8.46
N VAL A 154 4.64 -6.98 -8.54
CA VAL A 154 3.69 -6.13 -9.28
C VAL A 154 3.69 -6.50 -10.77
N ALA A 155 4.84 -6.72 -11.39
CA ALA A 155 4.90 -7.17 -12.79
C ALA A 155 4.20 -8.53 -12.99
N PHE A 156 4.43 -9.47 -12.07
CA PHE A 156 3.78 -10.80 -12.07
C PHE A 156 2.26 -10.76 -11.82
N VAL A 157 1.74 -9.70 -11.21
CA VAL A 157 0.29 -9.50 -11.08
C VAL A 157 -0.26 -8.76 -12.28
N PHE A 158 0.28 -7.58 -12.60
CA PHE A 158 -0.33 -6.60 -13.49
C PHE A 158 -0.54 -7.13 -14.91
N VAL A 159 0.49 -7.77 -15.50
CA VAL A 159 0.44 -8.27 -16.87
C VAL A 159 -0.59 -9.40 -17.02
N PRO A 160 -0.46 -10.55 -16.33
CA PRO A 160 -1.41 -11.65 -16.48
C PRO A 160 -2.81 -11.31 -16.00
N LEU A 161 -2.96 -10.47 -14.97
CA LEU A 161 -4.27 -10.01 -14.50
C LEU A 161 -4.99 -9.22 -15.59
N THR A 162 -4.30 -8.26 -16.23
CA THR A 162 -4.87 -7.48 -17.33
C THR A 162 -5.28 -8.41 -18.49
N THR A 163 -4.39 -9.31 -18.91
CA THR A 163 -4.69 -10.29 -19.98
C THR A 163 -5.91 -11.15 -19.64
N LEU A 164 -5.98 -11.68 -18.41
CA LEU A 164 -7.07 -12.58 -18.01
C LEU A 164 -8.41 -11.85 -17.87
N THR A 165 -8.38 -10.62 -17.34
CA THR A 165 -9.56 -9.74 -17.17
C THR A 165 -10.15 -9.36 -18.53
N MET A 166 -9.31 -9.06 -19.51
CA MET A 166 -9.75 -8.62 -20.85
C MET A 166 -10.03 -9.77 -21.82
N SER A 167 -9.70 -11.02 -21.47
CA SER A 167 -9.73 -12.18 -22.38
C SER A 167 -11.08 -12.49 -23.05
N ARG A 168 -12.20 -12.04 -22.47
CA ARG A 168 -13.57 -12.33 -22.95
C ARG A 168 -14.37 -11.07 -23.28
N ILE A 169 -13.68 -9.94 -23.40
CA ILE A 169 -14.28 -8.64 -23.72
C ILE A 169 -14.17 -8.44 -25.23
N SER A 170 -15.29 -8.09 -25.87
CA SER A 170 -15.27 -7.75 -27.31
C SER A 170 -14.45 -6.48 -27.55
N GLN A 171 -13.85 -6.36 -28.73
CA GLN A 171 -13.01 -5.20 -29.10
C GLN A 171 -13.76 -3.86 -28.94
N GLU A 172 -15.05 -3.83 -29.31
CA GLU A 172 -15.92 -2.66 -29.16
C GLU A 172 -16.05 -2.17 -27.70
N LYS A 173 -15.96 -3.09 -26.72
CA LYS A 173 -16.10 -2.78 -25.30
C LYS A 173 -14.76 -2.61 -24.58
N MET A 174 -13.63 -2.77 -25.28
CA MET A 174 -12.30 -2.79 -24.69
C MET A 174 -11.93 -1.45 -24.03
N GLY A 175 -12.30 -0.32 -24.66
CA GLY A 175 -12.06 1.01 -24.10
C GLY A 175 -12.76 1.21 -22.76
N ASN A 176 -14.03 0.85 -22.68
CA ASN A 176 -14.83 0.89 -21.47
C ASN A 176 -14.27 -0.03 -20.38
N ALA A 177 -13.98 -1.28 -20.76
CA ALA A 177 -13.44 -2.29 -19.86
C ALA A 177 -12.11 -1.86 -19.22
N THR A 178 -11.21 -1.28 -20.01
CA THR A 178 -9.92 -0.76 -19.55
C THR A 178 -10.08 0.50 -18.70
N GLY A 179 -11.06 1.34 -19.02
CA GLY A 179 -11.44 2.49 -18.21
C GLY A 179 -11.84 2.11 -16.79
N ILE A 180 -12.77 1.17 -16.64
CA ILE A 180 -13.18 0.62 -15.33
C ILE A 180 -12.01 -0.03 -14.62
N PHE A 181 -11.18 -0.82 -15.31
CA PHE A 181 -10.04 -1.50 -14.71
C PHE A 181 -9.06 -0.51 -14.07
N ASN A 182 -8.75 0.58 -14.78
CA ASN A 182 -7.90 1.66 -14.25
C ASN A 182 -8.60 2.47 -13.16
N LEU A 183 -9.91 2.70 -13.28
CA LEU A 183 -10.70 3.35 -12.23
C LEU A 183 -10.65 2.53 -10.93
N MET A 184 -10.86 1.22 -11.00
CA MET A 184 -10.80 0.34 -9.83
C MET A 184 -9.40 0.32 -9.21
N ARG A 185 -8.33 0.35 -10.02
CA ARG A 185 -6.95 0.50 -9.53
C ARG A 185 -6.78 1.82 -8.73
N ASN A 186 -7.20 2.93 -9.31
CA ASN A 186 -7.03 4.27 -8.71
C ASN A 186 -7.92 4.45 -7.47
N LEU A 187 -9.14 3.91 -7.51
CA LEU A 187 -10.06 3.88 -6.38
C LEU A 187 -9.45 3.06 -5.25
N GLY A 188 -8.99 1.85 -5.55
CA GLY A 188 -8.25 1.00 -4.63
C GLY A 188 -7.10 1.77 -3.98
N GLY A 189 -6.26 2.42 -4.79
CA GLY A 189 -5.13 3.20 -4.28
C GLY A 189 -5.51 4.36 -3.36
N SER A 190 -6.59 5.08 -3.69
CA SER A 190 -7.09 6.18 -2.85
C SER A 190 -7.62 5.67 -1.50
N PHE A 191 -8.35 4.56 -1.50
CA PHE A 191 -8.78 3.88 -0.28
C PHE A 191 -7.57 3.36 0.52
N GLY A 192 -6.57 2.79 -0.15
CA GLY A 192 -5.35 2.29 0.46
C GLY A 192 -4.57 3.37 1.19
N ILE A 193 -4.37 4.52 0.55
CA ILE A 193 -3.72 5.69 1.15
C ILE A 193 -4.52 6.21 2.36
N ALA A 194 -5.84 6.33 2.22
CA ALA A 194 -6.71 6.81 3.29
C ALA A 194 -6.68 5.88 4.51
N VAL A 195 -6.81 4.57 4.30
CA VAL A 195 -6.71 3.57 5.38
C VAL A 195 -5.31 3.56 5.98
N ALA A 196 -4.25 3.64 5.18
CA ALA A 196 -2.87 3.71 5.66
C ALA A 196 -2.64 4.89 6.61
N SER A 197 -3.04 6.10 6.21
CA SER A 197 -2.90 7.31 7.04
C SER A 197 -3.73 7.20 8.34
N THR A 198 -4.97 6.70 8.24
CA THR A 198 -5.82 6.47 9.43
C THR A 198 -5.17 5.49 10.41
N LEU A 199 -4.73 4.35 9.88
CA LEU A 199 -4.18 3.26 10.68
C LEU A 199 -2.84 3.68 11.28
N LEU A 200 -1.99 4.37 10.52
CA LEU A 200 -0.73 4.93 11.00
C LEU A 200 -0.98 5.88 12.19
N SER A 201 -1.91 6.81 12.06
CA SER A 201 -2.26 7.78 13.11
C SER A 201 -2.78 7.09 14.38
N ARG A 202 -3.74 6.19 14.24
CA ARG A 202 -4.35 5.45 15.36
C ARG A 202 -3.34 4.52 16.04
N ARG A 203 -2.51 3.82 15.27
CA ARG A 203 -1.49 2.91 15.80
C ARG A 203 -0.35 3.68 16.45
N ALA A 204 0.02 4.86 15.94
CA ALA A 204 1.01 5.72 16.59
C ALA A 204 0.52 6.19 17.96
N GLN A 205 -0.75 6.61 18.08
CA GLN A 205 -1.36 6.95 19.37
C GLN A 205 -1.38 5.76 20.34
N PHE A 206 -1.76 4.58 19.84
CA PHE A 206 -1.78 3.34 20.62
C PHE A 206 -0.38 2.98 21.16
N HIS A 207 0.63 2.98 20.28
CA HIS A 207 2.01 2.67 20.68
C HIS A 207 2.61 3.74 21.57
N GLN A 208 2.22 5.01 21.41
CA GLN A 208 2.66 6.07 22.30
C GLN A 208 2.27 5.77 23.75
N GLY A 209 1.02 5.35 24.00
CA GLY A 209 0.58 4.94 25.34
C GLY A 209 1.43 3.80 25.90
N HIS A 210 1.64 2.75 25.11
CA HIS A 210 2.45 1.59 25.52
C HIS A 210 3.93 1.93 25.76
N VAL A 211 4.56 2.77 24.93
CA VAL A 211 5.95 3.17 25.15
C VAL A 211 6.07 3.98 26.43
N VAL A 212 5.13 4.88 26.70
CA VAL A 212 5.12 5.68 27.94
C VAL A 212 4.96 4.81 29.18
N GLU A 213 4.13 3.76 29.14
CA GLU A 213 3.98 2.80 30.24
C GLU A 213 5.30 2.10 30.63
N HIS A 214 6.21 1.94 29.67
CA HIS A 214 7.51 1.30 29.90
C HIS A 214 8.62 2.28 30.31
N LEU A 215 8.36 3.59 30.36
CA LEU A 215 9.29 4.61 30.87
C LEU A 215 9.37 4.57 32.40
N THR A 216 9.88 3.46 32.92
CA THR A 216 10.10 3.27 34.35
C THR A 216 11.59 3.39 34.67
N PRO A 217 11.95 3.86 35.88
CA PRO A 217 13.35 3.88 36.34
C PRO A 217 14.03 2.50 36.31
N PHE A 218 13.26 1.42 36.24
CA PHE A 218 13.74 0.04 36.18
C PHE A 218 13.93 -0.48 34.75
N SER A 219 13.52 0.27 33.73
CA SER A 219 13.67 -0.13 32.34
C SER A 219 15.09 0.17 31.84
N LEU A 220 15.79 -0.87 31.37
CA LEU A 220 17.14 -0.76 30.80
C LEU A 220 17.20 0.25 29.63
N PRO A 221 16.28 0.23 28.65
CA PRO A 221 16.34 1.17 27.51
C PRO A 221 16.20 2.64 27.94
N PHE A 222 15.39 2.92 28.96
CA PHE A 222 15.22 4.29 29.47
C PHE A 222 16.47 4.80 30.17
N ASN A 223 17.10 3.96 31.00
CA ASN A 223 18.35 4.31 31.67
C ASN A 223 19.48 4.55 30.65
N ASP A 224 19.61 3.71 29.62
CA ASP A 224 20.59 3.88 28.55
C ASP A 224 20.36 5.20 27.78
N TRP A 225 19.10 5.52 27.48
CA TRP A 225 18.74 6.78 26.84
C TRP A 225 19.06 7.97 27.76
N LEU A 226 18.74 7.89 29.06
CA LEU A 226 19.01 8.93 30.05
C LEU A 226 20.52 9.22 30.16
N HIS A 227 21.35 8.18 30.18
CA HIS A 227 22.81 8.31 30.19
C HIS A 227 23.34 9.04 28.95
N ARG A 228 22.77 8.78 27.76
CA ARG A 228 23.14 9.51 26.53
C ARG A 228 22.63 10.95 26.54
N ALA A 229 21.42 11.18 27.05
CA ALA A 229 20.84 12.52 27.18
C ALA A 229 21.67 13.41 28.12
N GLY A 230 22.17 12.86 29.23
CA GLY A 230 23.05 13.56 30.17
C GLY A 230 24.39 14.01 29.57
N GLN A 231 24.85 13.38 28.49
CA GLN A 231 26.04 13.82 27.74
C GLN A 231 25.74 15.00 26.81
N ILE A 232 24.52 15.11 26.28
CA ILE A 232 24.10 16.15 25.34
C ILE A 232 23.68 17.42 26.08
N PHE A 233 23.10 17.27 27.28
CA PHE A 233 22.60 18.37 28.11
C PHE A 233 23.30 18.34 29.48
N PRO A 234 24.40 19.11 29.65
CA PRO A 234 25.10 19.20 30.92
C PRO A 234 24.15 19.71 32.01
N GLY A 235 23.94 18.90 33.06
CA GLY A 235 22.98 19.20 34.14
C GLY A 235 21.72 18.32 34.16
N LEU A 236 21.50 17.50 33.13
CA LEU A 236 20.54 16.38 33.14
C LEU A 236 21.16 15.13 33.74
N GLY A 237 21.61 15.24 34.99
CA GLY A 237 22.19 14.11 35.71
C GLY A 237 21.15 13.07 36.16
N PRO A 238 21.59 11.85 36.52
CA PRO A 238 20.75 10.81 37.12
C PRO A 238 20.14 11.20 38.48
N ASP A 239 20.58 12.33 39.04
CA ASP A 239 20.24 12.95 40.32
C ASP A 239 18.83 13.58 40.37
N GLY A 240 17.96 13.30 39.39
CA GLY A 240 16.53 13.63 39.43
C GLY A 240 16.16 15.01 38.88
N SER A 241 17.14 15.83 38.48
CA SER A 241 16.93 17.12 37.80
C SER A 241 16.25 16.99 36.43
N PHE A 242 16.31 15.80 35.81
CA PHE A 242 15.72 15.49 34.50
C PHE A 242 14.23 15.81 34.41
N TRP A 243 13.44 15.40 35.40
CA TRP A 243 11.99 15.63 35.43
C TRP A 243 11.61 17.11 35.55
N SER A 244 12.55 17.95 35.99
CA SER A 244 12.37 19.39 36.15
C SER A 244 12.81 20.22 34.94
N ALA A 245 13.45 19.59 33.94
CA ALA A 245 13.96 20.28 32.76
C ALA A 245 12.99 20.13 31.55
N PRO A 246 12.32 21.21 31.12
CA PRO A 246 11.33 21.13 30.03
C PRO A 246 11.93 20.65 28.70
N GLN A 247 13.18 21.03 28.42
CA GLN A 247 13.91 20.63 27.21
C GLN A 247 14.19 19.12 27.18
N ALA A 248 14.48 18.53 28.33
CA ALA A 248 14.73 17.11 28.49
C ALA A 248 13.47 16.26 28.28
N MET A 249 12.36 16.72 28.88
CA MET A 249 11.03 16.14 28.69
C MET A 249 10.58 16.20 27.23
N ALA A 250 10.81 17.33 26.56
CA ALA A 250 10.49 17.49 25.15
C ALA A 250 11.32 16.54 24.26
N ALA A 251 12.63 16.37 24.54
CA ALA A 251 13.48 15.44 23.82
C ALA A 251 13.07 13.98 24.02
N LEU A 252 12.75 13.58 25.26
CA LEU A 252 12.24 12.24 25.57
C LEU A 252 10.94 11.97 24.83
N TYR A 253 9.98 12.89 24.92
CA TYR A 253 8.69 12.76 24.28
C TYR A 253 8.82 12.69 22.75
N GLY A 254 9.74 13.45 22.16
CA GLY A 254 10.08 13.35 20.74
C GLY A 254 10.57 11.95 20.35
N GLU A 255 11.43 11.32 21.16
CA GLU A 255 11.90 9.95 20.89
C GLU A 255 10.78 8.91 21.08
N VAL A 256 9.93 9.08 22.09
CA VAL A 256 8.74 8.23 22.28
C VAL A 256 7.83 8.28 21.06
N GLN A 257 7.56 9.48 20.54
CA GLN A 257 6.79 9.65 19.31
C GLN A 257 7.48 8.99 18.12
N ARG A 258 8.80 9.13 17.99
CA ARG A 258 9.59 8.52 16.90
C ARG A 258 9.49 6.99 16.92
N GLN A 259 9.60 6.38 18.09
CA GLN A 259 9.47 4.93 18.25
C GLN A 259 8.03 4.44 18.03
N ALA A 260 7.04 5.14 18.58
CA ALA A 260 5.63 4.81 18.40
C ALA A 260 5.21 4.88 16.93
N GLN A 261 5.69 5.89 16.20
CA GLN A 261 5.46 6.00 14.76
C GLN A 261 6.10 4.83 14.00
N MET A 262 7.36 4.48 14.30
CA MET A 262 8.03 3.35 13.65
C MET A 262 7.24 2.03 13.82
N LEU A 263 6.76 1.74 15.03
CA LEU A 263 5.92 0.56 15.28
C LEU A 263 4.59 0.63 14.51
N ALA A 264 4.00 1.83 14.42
CA ALA A 264 2.79 2.05 13.64
C ALA A 264 2.99 1.79 12.14
N TYR A 265 4.12 2.20 11.56
CA TYR A 265 4.46 1.84 10.17
C TYR A 265 4.52 0.32 9.97
N CYS A 266 5.17 -0.39 10.90
CA CYS A 266 5.28 -1.84 10.84
C CYS A 266 3.89 -2.52 10.88
N ASP A 267 2.98 -2.03 11.71
CA ASP A 267 1.60 -2.53 11.77
C ASP A 267 0.83 -2.30 10.47
N VAL A 268 1.00 -1.14 9.82
CA VAL A 268 0.33 -0.84 8.56
C VAL A 268 0.85 -1.76 7.45
N TYR A 269 2.15 -2.00 7.39
CA TYR A 269 2.72 -2.99 6.47
C TYR A 269 2.20 -4.39 6.78
N TRP A 270 2.06 -4.75 8.05
CA TRP A 270 1.54 -6.06 8.43
C TRP A 270 0.08 -6.24 8.00
N PHE A 271 -0.75 -5.22 8.19
CA PHE A 271 -2.11 -5.18 7.66
C PHE A 271 -2.14 -5.39 6.14
N PHE A 272 -1.26 -4.73 5.40
CA PHE A 272 -1.17 -4.90 3.95
C PHE A 272 -0.71 -6.30 3.52
N THR A 273 0.20 -6.93 4.27
CA THR A 273 0.55 -8.34 4.06
C THR A 273 -0.69 -9.22 4.19
N LEU A 274 -1.49 -9.02 5.24
CA LEU A 274 -2.73 -9.78 5.44
C LEU A 274 -3.73 -9.56 4.31
N VAL A 275 -3.85 -8.33 3.79
CA VAL A 275 -4.72 -8.04 2.64
C VAL A 275 -4.27 -8.82 1.39
N PHE A 276 -2.96 -8.85 1.08
CA PHE A 276 -2.47 -9.64 -0.06
C PHE A 276 -2.73 -11.14 0.10
N LEU A 277 -2.55 -11.68 1.30
CA LEU A 277 -2.86 -13.08 1.60
C LEU A 277 -4.36 -13.37 1.51
N ALA A 278 -5.20 -12.46 1.98
CA ALA A 278 -6.66 -12.60 1.97
C ALA A 278 -7.26 -12.57 0.57
N ILE A 279 -6.63 -11.87 -0.38
CA ILE A 279 -7.09 -11.84 -1.78
C ILE A 279 -6.55 -12.99 -2.63
N LEU A 280 -5.58 -13.76 -2.14
CA LEU A 280 -4.99 -14.88 -2.88
C LEU A 280 -6.03 -15.96 -3.28
N PRO A 281 -7.00 -16.35 -2.43
CA PRO A 281 -8.08 -17.26 -2.83
C PRO A 281 -8.97 -16.72 -3.96
N LEU A 282 -9.07 -15.39 -4.16
CA LEU A 282 -9.86 -14.81 -5.25
C LEU A 282 -9.30 -15.18 -6.62
N VAL A 283 -8.01 -15.50 -6.72
CA VAL A 283 -7.39 -15.99 -7.97
C VAL A 283 -8.02 -17.31 -8.43
N LEU A 284 -8.44 -18.15 -7.48
CA LEU A 284 -9.12 -19.42 -7.77
C LEU A 284 -10.50 -19.22 -8.39
N LEU A 285 -11.12 -18.05 -8.17
CA LEU A 285 -12.40 -17.72 -8.77
C LEU A 285 -12.28 -17.39 -10.26
N MET A 286 -11.11 -16.99 -10.76
CA MET A 286 -10.94 -16.71 -12.18
C MET A 286 -11.03 -18.00 -13.00
N ARG A 287 -11.42 -17.91 -14.27
CA ARG A 287 -11.43 -19.00 -15.26
C ARG A 287 -10.21 -18.89 -16.17
N ARG A 288 -9.79 -20.01 -16.76
CA ARG A 288 -8.58 -20.08 -17.59
C ARG A 288 -8.87 -19.31 -18.86
N ALA A 289 -7.93 -18.48 -19.29
CA ALA A 289 -8.03 -17.85 -20.61
C ALA A 289 -8.15 -18.97 -21.65
N ALA A 290 -9.12 -18.86 -22.57
CA ALA A 290 -9.17 -19.79 -23.70
C ALA A 290 -7.86 -19.60 -24.48
N ARG A 291 -7.15 -20.70 -24.79
CA ARG A 291 -5.99 -20.62 -25.68
C ARG A 291 -6.47 -20.03 -27.01
N PRO A 292 -5.74 -19.08 -27.62
CA PRO A 292 -6.05 -18.66 -28.97
C PRO A 292 -6.03 -19.91 -29.86
N THR A 293 -7.19 -20.25 -30.41
CA THR A 293 -7.35 -21.38 -31.33
C THR A 293 -6.79 -20.96 -32.68
N GLY A 294 -5.62 -21.47 -33.03
CA GLY A 294 -5.13 -21.55 -34.41
C GLY A 294 -4.25 -20.39 -34.89
N PRO A 295 -3.39 -20.64 -35.89
CA PRO A 295 -2.35 -19.73 -36.32
C PRO A 295 -2.96 -18.48 -36.96
N VAL A 296 -2.43 -17.32 -36.59
CA VAL A 296 -2.56 -16.13 -37.43
C VAL A 296 -1.90 -16.50 -38.75
N GLY A 297 -2.73 -16.83 -39.76
CA GLY A 297 -2.26 -16.99 -41.12
C GLY A 297 -1.53 -15.72 -41.51
N LEU A 298 -0.21 -15.82 -41.67
CA LEU A 298 0.56 -14.83 -42.38
C LEU A 298 0.11 -14.91 -43.84
N SER A 299 -0.96 -14.18 -44.16
CA SER A 299 -1.24 -13.80 -45.53
C SER A 299 -0.52 -12.47 -45.77
N HIS A 300 0.75 -12.55 -46.14
CA HIS A 300 1.46 -11.63 -47.02
C HIS A 300 2.76 -12.28 -47.50
#